data_AF-A0A7W5JZ57-F1
#
_entry.id   AF-A0A7W5JZ57-F1
#
_cell.length_a   1.000
_cell.length_b   1.000
_cell.length_c   1.000
_cell.angle_alpha   90.00
_cell.angle_beta   90.00
_cell.angle_gamma   90.00
#
_symmetry.space_group_name_H-M   'P 1'
#
loop_
_entity.id
_entity.type
_entity.pdbx_description
1 polymer ?
#
loop_
_entity_poly.entity_id
_entity_poly.type
_entity_poly.pdbx_seq_one_letter_code
_entity_poly.pdbx_strand_id
1 'polypeptide(L)'
;CGDDGVKISYDYLVLATGITTNHFGIPGAAEFTMSMYTRAEALRVRDTIFGSMEIIAGRSDPNSGGFTVLVAGGGATGVEMAGQLAELKQEALPSTYPELNPAQVHVILVEMAPYLLAPFDDSLRKYALAELVKRGVDVRLNTAISEVHADSVDFKGGDSVPVDLVIWAAGVSGNPALREWGIPIGRGGRVEVNSDLRVLGEENIFAIGDVSLTVDTPLPQLAQPAIQTGKFAAKQIARLHRGAPTEKFEYHNKGTMATIGRGDAVLQTPFGLKLKGVVAWLGWIGLHIVYILGGRNRLQTLLSLTSRYILPRRSNTIVGDVMETPKLRAGAVDRR
;
A
#
# COMPACT_ATOMS: atom_id res chain seq x y z
N CYS A 1 14.51 20.61 13.52
CA CYS A 1 14.64 20.25 14.95
C CYS A 1 14.20 18.81 15.11
N GLY A 2 15.00 17.96 15.76
CA GLY A 2 14.50 16.67 16.28
C GLY A 2 13.68 16.90 17.54
N ASP A 3 12.96 15.88 18.01
CA ASP A 3 12.04 15.92 19.15
C ASP A 3 12.67 16.42 20.48
N ASP A 4 13.99 16.51 20.53
CA ASP A 4 14.77 16.97 21.70
C ASP A 4 15.21 18.46 21.58
N GLY A 5 14.77 19.18 20.55
CA GLY A 5 15.19 20.56 20.28
C GLY A 5 16.61 20.71 19.74
N VAL A 6 17.28 19.60 19.39
CA VAL A 6 18.64 19.61 18.83
C VAL A 6 18.64 20.31 17.47
N LYS A 7 19.51 21.32 17.36
CA LYS A 7 19.82 22.02 16.10
C LYS A 7 21.02 21.36 15.45
N ILE A 8 20.87 20.98 14.18
CA ILE A 8 21.94 20.37 13.38
C ILE A 8 22.20 21.31 12.21
N SER A 9 23.44 21.79 12.09
CA SER A 9 23.90 22.55 10.92
C SER A 9 24.20 21.61 9.75
N TYR A 10 23.97 22.08 8.53
CA TYR A 10 24.24 21.32 7.30
C TYR A 10 24.85 22.23 6.24
N ASP A 11 25.73 21.65 5.42
CA ASP A 11 26.16 22.28 4.17
C ASP A 11 25.16 22.00 3.04
N TYR A 12 24.61 20.78 3.02
CA TYR A 12 23.56 20.33 2.11
C TYR A 12 22.49 19.58 2.90
N LEU A 13 21.22 19.82 2.55
CA LEU A 13 20.07 19.12 3.13
C LEU A 13 19.35 18.32 2.05
N VAL A 14 19.02 17.06 2.34
CA VAL A 14 18.21 16.21 1.45
C VAL A 14 16.91 15.83 2.14
N LEU A 15 15.80 16.37 1.65
CA LEU A 15 14.45 16.03 2.09
C LEU A 15 14.02 14.72 1.42
N ALA A 16 13.98 13.66 2.21
CA ALA A 16 13.55 12.32 1.80
C ALA A 16 12.50 11.74 2.77
N THR A 17 11.64 12.61 3.31
CA THR A 17 10.63 12.27 4.33
C THR A 17 9.46 11.46 3.77
N GLY A 18 9.40 11.27 2.45
CA GLY A 18 8.35 10.53 1.77
C GLY A 18 7.00 11.24 1.87
N ILE A 19 5.96 10.45 2.04
CA ILE A 19 4.55 10.85 2.01
C ILE A 19 3.80 10.13 3.13
N THR A 20 2.66 10.69 3.49
CA THR A 20 1.69 10.12 4.42
C THR A 20 0.36 9.86 3.70
N THR A 21 -0.55 9.19 4.39
CA THR A 21 -1.90 8.89 3.90
C THR A 21 -2.71 10.16 3.67
N ASN A 22 -3.46 10.20 2.56
CA ASN A 22 -4.43 11.25 2.31
C ASN A 22 -5.86 10.70 2.44
N HIS A 23 -6.58 11.17 3.45
CA HIS A 23 -7.99 10.80 3.68
C HIS A 23 -8.98 11.68 2.90
N PHE A 24 -8.49 12.62 2.09
CA PHE A 24 -9.29 13.53 1.24
C PHE A 24 -10.33 14.38 1.98
N GLY A 25 -10.17 14.56 3.29
CA GLY A 25 -11.15 15.26 4.13
C GLY A 25 -12.46 14.49 4.31
N ILE A 26 -12.48 13.18 4.01
CA ILE A 26 -13.64 12.31 4.24
C ILE A 26 -13.86 12.18 5.76
N PRO A 27 -15.05 12.54 6.28
CA PRO A 27 -15.35 12.43 7.70
C PRO A 27 -15.16 11.00 8.21
N GLY A 28 -14.59 10.88 9.42
CA GLY A 28 -14.29 9.61 10.09
C GLY A 28 -13.17 8.76 9.46
N ALA A 29 -12.72 9.03 8.23
CA ALA A 29 -11.70 8.21 7.57
C ALA A 29 -10.36 8.20 8.32
N ALA A 30 -9.93 9.33 8.89
CA ALA A 30 -8.69 9.38 9.67
C ALA A 30 -8.79 8.69 11.05
N GLU A 31 -10.01 8.48 11.55
CA GLU A 31 -10.28 7.91 12.88
C GLU A 31 -10.56 6.40 12.81
N PHE A 32 -11.32 5.95 11.82
CA PHE A 32 -11.88 4.60 11.76
C PHE A 32 -11.24 3.71 10.68
N THR A 33 -10.12 4.13 10.09
CA THR A 33 -9.41 3.33 9.07
C THR A 33 -7.98 3.02 9.48
N MET A 34 -7.43 1.95 8.92
CA MET A 34 -6.03 1.56 9.10
C MET A 34 -5.26 1.74 7.80
N SER A 35 -4.17 2.51 7.86
CA SER A 35 -3.21 2.62 6.77
C SER A 35 -2.29 1.39 6.69
N MET A 36 -1.50 1.27 5.62
CA MET A 36 -0.57 0.14 5.37
C MET A 36 0.81 0.61 4.86
N TYR A 37 1.25 1.81 5.24
CA TYR A 37 2.49 2.42 4.73
C TYR A 37 3.71 2.13 5.61
N THR A 38 3.51 1.87 6.90
CA THR A 38 4.60 1.55 7.84
C THR A 38 4.53 0.10 8.33
N ARG A 39 5.65 -0.41 8.83
CA ARG A 39 5.68 -1.73 9.48
C ARG A 39 4.75 -1.79 10.69
N ALA A 40 4.68 -0.73 11.48
CA ALA A 40 3.82 -0.67 12.66
C ALA A 40 2.34 -0.77 12.27
N GLU A 41 1.93 -0.04 11.23
CA GLU A 41 0.58 -0.13 10.66
C GLU A 41 0.26 -1.53 10.14
N ALA A 42 1.18 -2.15 9.40
CA ALA A 42 0.99 -3.52 8.89
C ALA A 42 0.81 -4.55 10.01
N LEU A 43 1.52 -4.39 11.13
CA LEU A 43 1.34 -5.23 12.31
C LEU A 43 -0.03 -5.01 12.95
N ARG A 44 -0.49 -3.76 13.10
CA ARG A 44 -1.84 -3.48 13.63
C ARG A 44 -2.95 -4.08 12.78
N VAL A 45 -2.85 -3.98 11.45
CA VAL A 45 -3.82 -4.61 10.53
C VAL A 45 -3.82 -6.12 10.70
N ARG A 46 -2.63 -6.75 10.75
CA ARG A 46 -2.49 -8.19 11.01
C ARG A 46 -3.17 -8.58 12.33
N ASP A 47 -2.84 -7.90 13.42
CA ASP A 47 -3.32 -8.23 14.76
C ASP A 47 -4.83 -8.04 14.87
N THR A 48 -5.37 -7.03 14.19
CA THR A 48 -6.83 -6.79 14.09
C THR A 48 -7.53 -7.92 13.36
N ILE A 49 -6.98 -8.37 12.23
CA ILE A 49 -7.54 -9.48 11.44
C ILE A 49 -7.52 -10.78 12.27
N PHE A 50 -6.38 -11.17 12.84
CA PHE A 50 -6.28 -12.43 13.57
C PHE A 50 -7.04 -12.42 14.90
N GLY A 51 -7.00 -11.31 15.65
CA GLY A 51 -7.83 -11.17 16.85
C GLY A 51 -9.33 -11.23 16.54
N SER A 52 -9.74 -10.71 15.38
CA SER A 52 -11.12 -10.84 14.90
C SER A 52 -11.49 -12.29 14.59
N MET A 53 -10.59 -13.05 13.95
CA MET A 53 -10.81 -14.47 13.68
C MET A 53 -10.93 -15.28 14.97
N GLU A 54 -10.09 -15.01 15.98
CA GLU A 54 -10.15 -15.66 17.30
C GLU A 54 -11.48 -15.42 18.01
N ILE A 55 -11.98 -14.19 17.99
CA ILE A 55 -13.29 -13.85 18.58
C ILE A 55 -14.41 -14.59 17.87
N ILE A 56 -14.39 -14.66 16.54
CA ILE A 56 -15.43 -15.34 15.75
C ILE A 56 -15.37 -16.85 15.99
N ALA A 57 -14.17 -17.43 15.95
CA ALA A 57 -13.92 -18.85 16.20
C ALA A 57 -14.35 -19.30 17.61
N GLY A 58 -14.23 -18.41 18.61
CA GLY A 58 -14.64 -18.69 19.99
C GLY A 58 -16.15 -18.65 20.27
N ARG A 59 -17.00 -18.32 19.27
CA ARG A 59 -18.46 -18.23 19.47
C ARG A 59 -19.11 -19.60 19.55
N SER A 60 -20.11 -19.74 20.41
CA SER A 60 -20.83 -21.00 20.61
C SER A 60 -21.67 -21.43 19.40
N ASP A 61 -22.19 -20.46 18.63
CA ASP A 61 -22.83 -20.73 17.33
C ASP A 61 -21.81 -20.44 16.22
N PRO A 62 -21.34 -21.47 15.48
CA PRO A 62 -20.37 -21.32 14.40
C PRO A 62 -20.87 -20.43 13.25
N ASN A 63 -22.18 -20.22 13.11
CA ASN A 63 -22.76 -19.36 12.09
C ASN A 63 -23.05 -17.95 12.60
N SER A 64 -22.80 -17.66 13.88
CA SER A 64 -23.12 -16.36 14.48
C SER A 64 -22.04 -15.30 14.17
N GLY A 65 -22.38 -14.35 13.31
CA GLY A 65 -21.54 -13.21 12.95
C GLY A 65 -20.60 -13.46 11.77
N GLY A 66 -19.69 -12.52 11.55
CA GLY A 66 -18.72 -12.56 10.46
C GLY A 66 -17.81 -11.34 10.49
N PHE A 67 -16.89 -11.29 9.53
CA PHE A 67 -15.88 -10.25 9.42
C PHE A 67 -15.91 -9.67 8.01
N THR A 68 -16.32 -8.40 7.89
CA THR A 68 -16.28 -7.66 6.64
C THR A 68 -15.09 -6.70 6.66
N VAL A 69 -14.12 -6.93 5.79
CA VAL A 69 -13.00 -6.01 5.56
C VAL A 69 -13.20 -5.27 4.24
N LEU A 70 -13.17 -3.94 4.32
CA LEU A 70 -13.22 -3.06 3.15
C LEU A 70 -11.83 -2.48 2.88
N VAL A 71 -11.35 -2.64 1.65
CA VAL A 71 -10.12 -2.03 1.15
C VAL A 71 -10.48 -0.84 0.27
N ALA A 72 -10.12 0.37 0.72
CA ALA A 72 -10.35 1.60 -0.02
C ALA A 72 -9.18 1.89 -0.97
N GLY A 73 -9.45 1.94 -2.27
CA GLY A 73 -8.49 2.23 -3.33
C GLY A 73 -8.10 1.00 -4.16
N GLY A 74 -8.23 1.11 -5.48
CA GLY A 74 -7.89 0.11 -6.49
C GLY A 74 -6.48 0.27 -7.09
N GLY A 75 -5.59 1.00 -6.41
CA GLY A 75 -4.17 1.05 -6.72
C GLY A 75 -3.45 -0.28 -6.42
N ALA A 76 -2.13 -0.33 -6.66
CA ALA A 76 -1.34 -1.55 -6.43
C ALA A 76 -1.50 -2.09 -5.00
N THR A 77 -1.34 -1.25 -3.99
CA THR A 77 -1.50 -1.63 -2.58
C THR A 77 -2.88 -2.22 -2.29
N GLY A 78 -3.96 -1.60 -2.75
CA GLY A 78 -5.30 -2.08 -2.46
C GLY A 78 -5.62 -3.40 -3.18
N VAL A 79 -5.20 -3.54 -4.44
CA VAL A 79 -5.32 -4.81 -5.19
C VAL A 79 -4.55 -5.94 -4.51
N GLU A 80 -3.31 -5.67 -4.08
CA GLU A 80 -2.50 -6.63 -3.34
C GLU A 80 -3.15 -7.03 -2.02
N MET A 81 -3.66 -6.06 -1.25
CA MET A 81 -4.33 -6.31 0.02
C MET A 81 -5.60 -7.14 -0.15
N ALA A 82 -6.50 -6.76 -1.06
CA ALA A 82 -7.73 -7.50 -1.31
C ALA A 82 -7.44 -8.94 -1.77
N GLY A 83 -6.44 -9.10 -2.62
CA GLY A 83 -5.93 -10.40 -3.05
C GLY A 83 -5.44 -11.28 -1.91
N GLN A 84 -4.55 -10.75 -1.07
CA GLN A 84 -4.00 -11.47 0.08
C GLN A 84 -5.07 -11.81 1.12
N LEU A 85 -6.06 -10.94 1.35
CA LEU A 85 -7.19 -11.22 2.23
C LEU A 85 -8.09 -12.34 1.70
N ALA A 86 -8.32 -12.36 0.39
CA ALA A 86 -9.07 -13.45 -0.24
C ALA A 86 -8.32 -14.80 -0.14
N GLU A 87 -6.99 -14.77 -0.28
CA GLU A 87 -6.15 -15.97 -0.10
C GLU A 87 -6.09 -16.44 1.35
N LEU A 88 -5.98 -15.52 2.31
CA LEU A 88 -6.10 -15.82 3.73
C LEU A 88 -7.41 -16.58 3.99
N LYS A 89 -8.53 -16.04 3.50
CA LYS A 89 -9.86 -16.65 3.60
C LYS A 89 -9.92 -18.06 3.02
N GLN A 90 -9.39 -18.29 1.82
CA GLN A 90 -9.54 -19.55 1.11
C GLN A 90 -8.53 -20.63 1.53
N GLU A 91 -7.31 -20.24 1.88
CA GLU A 91 -6.20 -21.20 2.08
C GLU A 91 -5.77 -21.34 3.54
N ALA A 92 -5.65 -20.22 4.25
CA ALA A 92 -5.04 -20.21 5.58
C ALA A 92 -6.08 -20.40 6.69
N LEU A 93 -7.25 -19.75 6.61
CA LEU A 93 -8.30 -19.88 7.62
C LEU A 93 -8.75 -21.34 7.84
N PRO A 94 -9.04 -22.16 6.81
CA PRO A 94 -9.50 -23.54 7.02
C PRO A 94 -8.51 -24.42 7.81
N SER A 95 -7.22 -24.06 7.78
CA SER A 95 -6.17 -24.78 8.53
C SER A 95 -5.84 -24.16 9.89
N THR A 96 -6.07 -22.85 10.05
CA THR A 96 -5.68 -22.10 11.27
C THR A 96 -6.84 -22.00 12.26
N TYR A 97 -8.07 -21.83 11.76
CA TYR A 97 -9.31 -21.78 12.54
C TYR A 97 -10.35 -22.72 11.89
N PRO A 98 -10.20 -24.05 12.03
CA PRO A 98 -11.11 -25.03 11.40
C PRO A 98 -12.58 -24.87 11.80
N GLU A 99 -12.83 -24.28 12.97
CA GLU A 99 -14.14 -23.95 13.52
C GLU A 99 -14.84 -22.75 12.84
N LEU A 100 -14.08 -21.90 12.13
CA LEU A 100 -14.61 -20.72 11.46
C LEU A 100 -15.05 -21.06 10.04
N ASN A 101 -16.28 -20.71 9.67
CA ASN A 101 -16.75 -20.87 8.29
C ASN A 101 -16.17 -19.74 7.41
N PRO A 102 -15.33 -20.03 6.39
CA PRO A 102 -14.74 -18.99 5.55
C PRO A 102 -15.77 -18.09 4.86
N ALA A 103 -17.01 -18.57 4.68
CA ALA A 103 -18.10 -17.77 4.11
C ALA A 103 -18.46 -16.55 4.97
N GLN A 104 -18.15 -16.55 6.27
CA GLN A 104 -18.38 -15.43 7.19
C GLN A 104 -17.38 -14.28 7.00
N VAL A 105 -16.30 -14.49 6.24
CA VAL A 105 -15.31 -13.45 5.93
C VAL A 105 -15.62 -12.85 4.56
N HIS A 106 -15.85 -11.54 4.52
CA HIS A 106 -16.17 -10.80 3.30
C HIS A 106 -15.07 -9.79 3.01
N VAL A 107 -14.55 -9.80 1.79
CA VAL A 107 -13.53 -8.85 1.32
C VAL A 107 -14.15 -7.97 0.26
N ILE A 108 -14.21 -6.67 0.52
CA ILE A 108 -14.75 -5.66 -0.39
C ILE A 108 -13.60 -4.76 -0.82
N LEU A 109 -13.45 -4.50 -2.12
CA LEU A 109 -12.53 -3.48 -2.62
C LEU A 109 -13.33 -2.40 -3.35
N VAL A 110 -13.15 -1.15 -2.95
CA VAL A 110 -13.84 0.00 -3.56
C VAL A 110 -12.85 0.92 -4.26
N GLU A 111 -13.21 1.36 -5.45
CA GLU A 111 -12.42 2.29 -6.27
C GLU A 111 -13.34 3.31 -6.94
N MET A 112 -12.96 4.58 -6.87
CA MET A 112 -13.72 5.69 -7.45
C MET A 112 -13.61 5.72 -8.98
N ALA A 113 -12.50 5.24 -9.54
CA ALA A 113 -12.29 5.11 -10.97
C ALA A 113 -13.05 3.92 -11.57
N PRO A 114 -13.27 3.90 -12.90
CA PRO A 114 -13.88 2.77 -13.60
C PRO A 114 -12.93 1.59 -13.81
N TYR A 115 -11.74 1.60 -13.19
CA TYR A 115 -10.73 0.55 -13.35
C TYR A 115 -9.79 0.47 -12.14
N LEU A 116 -9.25 -0.73 -11.92
CA LEU A 116 -8.13 -0.96 -11.02
C LEU A 116 -6.80 -0.64 -11.72
N LEU A 117 -5.72 -0.47 -10.94
CA LEU A 117 -4.35 -0.35 -11.43
C LEU A 117 -4.20 0.70 -12.53
N ALA A 118 -4.64 1.93 -12.25
CA ALA A 118 -4.68 3.05 -13.19
C ALA A 118 -3.43 3.23 -14.09
N PRO A 119 -2.18 2.99 -13.64
CA PRO A 119 -1.00 3.14 -14.51
C PRO A 119 -0.80 2.02 -15.56
N PHE A 120 -1.51 0.90 -15.45
CA PHE A 120 -1.31 -0.28 -16.28
C PHE A 120 -2.13 -0.20 -17.57
N ASP A 121 -1.82 -1.04 -18.55
CA ASP A 121 -2.63 -1.20 -19.76
C ASP A 121 -4.00 -1.83 -19.48
N ASP A 122 -5.03 -1.45 -20.25
CA ASP A 122 -6.41 -1.92 -20.10
C ASP A 122 -6.53 -3.46 -20.01
N SER A 123 -5.75 -4.19 -20.82
CA SER A 123 -5.76 -5.65 -20.79
C SER A 123 -5.29 -6.24 -19.45
N LEU A 124 -4.34 -5.58 -18.78
CA LEU A 124 -3.83 -5.97 -17.46
C LEU A 124 -4.81 -5.55 -16.35
N ARG A 125 -5.46 -4.38 -16.49
CA ARG A 125 -6.51 -3.93 -15.55
C ARG A 125 -7.69 -4.90 -15.53
N LYS A 126 -8.18 -5.29 -16.71
CA LYS A 126 -9.27 -6.27 -16.87
C LYS A 126 -8.89 -7.65 -16.30
N TYR A 127 -7.65 -8.08 -16.51
CA TYR A 127 -7.13 -9.31 -15.91
C TYR A 127 -7.14 -9.27 -14.38
N ALA A 128 -6.63 -8.19 -13.79
CA ALA A 128 -6.59 -8.02 -12.34
C ALA A 128 -8.00 -8.03 -11.71
N LEU A 129 -8.95 -7.32 -12.34
CA LEU A 129 -10.35 -7.34 -11.91
C LEU A 129 -10.93 -8.76 -11.94
N ALA A 130 -10.77 -9.48 -13.07
CA ALA A 130 -11.30 -10.83 -13.22
C ALA A 130 -10.72 -11.81 -12.19
N GLU A 131 -9.42 -11.72 -11.91
CA GLU A 131 -8.76 -12.59 -10.93
C GLU A 131 -9.14 -12.27 -9.48
N LEU A 132 -9.42 -11.01 -9.12
CA LEU A 132 -9.98 -10.66 -7.80
C LEU A 132 -11.42 -11.18 -7.63
N VAL A 133 -12.27 -10.97 -8.64
CA VAL A 133 -13.67 -11.45 -8.61
C VAL A 133 -13.72 -12.97 -8.51
N LYS A 134 -12.88 -13.68 -9.27
CA LYS A 134 -12.73 -15.13 -9.20
C LYS A 134 -12.30 -15.63 -7.81
N ARG A 135 -11.57 -14.81 -7.04
CA ARG A 135 -11.20 -15.09 -5.64
C ARG A 135 -12.31 -14.72 -4.64
N GLY A 136 -13.46 -14.26 -5.12
CA GLY A 136 -14.60 -13.90 -4.27
C GLY A 136 -14.44 -12.55 -3.57
N VAL A 137 -13.61 -11.66 -4.11
CA VAL A 137 -13.59 -10.24 -3.70
C VAL A 137 -14.77 -9.53 -4.33
N ASP A 138 -15.56 -8.81 -3.53
CA ASP A 138 -16.58 -7.88 -4.01
C ASP A 138 -15.88 -6.59 -4.46
N VAL A 139 -15.67 -6.45 -5.77
CA VAL A 139 -15.01 -5.28 -6.36
C VAL A 139 -16.04 -4.27 -6.85
N ARG A 140 -16.05 -3.08 -6.25
CA ARG A 140 -16.96 -1.98 -6.58
C ARG A 140 -16.20 -0.81 -7.20
N LEU A 141 -16.27 -0.73 -8.52
CA LEU A 141 -15.72 0.38 -9.31
C LEU A 141 -16.72 1.55 -9.36
N ASN A 142 -16.26 2.73 -9.75
CA ASN A 142 -17.09 3.96 -9.76
C ASN A 142 -17.76 4.24 -8.41
N THR A 143 -17.15 3.79 -7.32
CA THR A 143 -17.72 3.86 -5.97
C THR A 143 -16.84 4.74 -5.10
N ALA A 144 -17.38 5.89 -4.69
CA ALA A 144 -16.67 6.84 -3.84
C ALA A 144 -17.21 6.78 -2.42
N ILE A 145 -16.32 6.68 -1.43
CA ILE A 145 -16.69 6.79 -0.01
C ILE A 145 -17.05 8.26 0.29
N SER A 146 -18.15 8.47 1.02
CA SER A 146 -18.57 9.79 1.53
C SER A 146 -18.22 9.99 2.99
N GLU A 147 -18.34 8.96 3.81
CA GLU A 147 -18.10 8.99 5.25
C GLU A 147 -17.74 7.59 5.75
N VAL A 148 -16.91 7.52 6.79
CA VAL A 148 -16.54 6.27 7.46
C VAL A 148 -17.00 6.37 8.91
N HIS A 149 -17.72 5.36 9.39
CA HIS A 149 -18.14 5.22 10.77
C HIS A 149 -17.35 4.08 11.44
N ALA A 150 -17.58 3.86 12.74
CA ALA A 150 -16.90 2.79 13.47
C ALA A 150 -17.27 1.38 12.98
N ASP A 151 -18.48 1.18 12.46
CA ASP A 151 -19.03 -0.12 12.05
C ASP A 151 -19.67 -0.13 10.65
N SER A 152 -19.56 0.98 9.90
CA SER A 152 -20.09 1.10 8.54
C SER A 152 -19.28 2.08 7.67
N VAL A 153 -19.46 1.95 6.36
CA VAL A 153 -18.92 2.89 5.36
C VAL A 153 -20.06 3.35 4.47
N ASP A 154 -20.22 4.67 4.35
CA ASP A 154 -21.21 5.31 3.50
C ASP A 154 -20.58 5.70 2.16
N PHE A 155 -21.34 5.51 1.08
CA PHE A 155 -20.92 5.85 -0.27
C PHE A 155 -21.67 7.05 -0.83
N LYS A 156 -21.01 7.79 -1.72
CA LYS A 156 -21.65 8.80 -2.57
C LYS A 156 -22.68 8.10 -3.44
N GLY A 157 -23.96 8.36 -3.17
CA GLY A 157 -25.10 7.65 -3.77
C GLY A 157 -26.15 7.21 -2.75
N GLY A 158 -25.79 7.20 -1.45
CA GLY A 158 -26.71 6.92 -0.35
C GLY A 158 -26.67 5.48 0.16
N ASP A 159 -25.92 4.60 -0.51
CA ASP A 159 -25.69 3.23 -0.02
C ASP A 159 -24.71 3.21 1.15
N SER A 160 -24.90 2.27 2.07
CA SER A 160 -24.00 2.02 3.20
C SER A 160 -23.71 0.53 3.31
N VAL A 161 -22.51 0.19 3.76
CA VAL A 161 -22.10 -1.20 4.02
C VAL A 161 -21.57 -1.33 5.44
N PRO A 162 -22.06 -2.30 6.23
CA PRO A 162 -21.49 -2.59 7.53
C PRO A 162 -20.11 -3.25 7.37
N VAL A 163 -19.13 -2.78 8.12
CA VAL A 163 -17.73 -3.25 8.06
C VAL A 163 -17.18 -3.45 9.47
N ASP A 164 -16.22 -4.38 9.60
CA ASP A 164 -15.48 -4.63 10.85
C ASP A 164 -14.06 -4.04 10.78
N LEU A 165 -13.53 -3.82 9.57
CA LEU A 165 -12.23 -3.21 9.34
C LEU A 165 -12.23 -2.46 8.01
N VAL A 166 -11.71 -1.24 8.01
CA VAL A 166 -11.40 -0.48 6.78
C VAL A 166 -9.89 -0.32 6.65
N ILE A 167 -9.34 -0.85 5.55
CA ILE A 167 -7.94 -0.66 5.17
C ILE A 167 -7.89 0.47 4.14
N TRP A 168 -7.26 1.58 4.51
CA TRP A 168 -7.14 2.75 3.66
C TRP A 168 -5.87 2.70 2.82
N ALA A 169 -6.03 2.28 1.56
CA ALA A 169 -4.96 2.23 0.56
C ALA A 169 -5.13 3.32 -0.53
N ALA A 170 -6.00 4.29 -0.30
CA ALA A 170 -6.34 5.34 -1.24
C ALA A 170 -5.56 6.63 -0.95
N GLY A 171 -4.82 7.11 -1.93
CA GLY A 171 -4.26 8.45 -1.91
C GLY A 171 -3.11 8.65 -0.92
N VAL A 172 -2.26 9.60 -1.28
CA VAL A 172 -1.07 9.97 -0.51
C VAL A 172 -0.87 11.48 -0.60
N SER A 173 -0.24 12.05 0.42
CA SER A 173 0.07 13.47 0.52
C SER A 173 1.41 13.68 1.20
N GLY A 174 2.11 14.76 0.87
CA GLY A 174 3.33 15.13 1.60
C GLY A 174 3.06 15.47 3.06
N ASN A 175 4.11 15.42 3.87
CA ASN A 175 4.01 15.66 5.31
C ASN A 175 3.55 17.10 5.59
N PRO A 176 2.44 17.31 6.35
CA PRO A 176 1.95 18.65 6.67
C PRO A 176 2.97 19.58 7.32
N ALA A 177 3.92 19.04 8.10
CA ALA A 177 4.95 19.82 8.77
C ALA A 177 5.85 20.60 7.79
N LEU A 178 5.98 20.14 6.54
CA LEU A 178 6.79 20.82 5.52
C LEU A 178 6.23 22.20 5.15
N ARG A 179 4.94 22.45 5.38
CA ARG A 179 4.33 23.78 5.11
C ARG A 179 4.86 24.87 6.03
N GLU A 180 5.38 24.49 7.19
CA GLU A 180 5.94 25.42 8.17
C GLU A 180 7.41 25.78 7.87
N TRP A 181 8.03 25.12 6.91
CA TRP A 181 9.48 25.22 6.66
C TRP A 181 9.85 26.35 5.68
N GLY A 182 8.87 27.13 5.20
CA GLY A 182 9.11 28.23 4.27
C GLY A 182 9.55 27.81 2.86
N ILE A 183 9.49 26.51 2.55
CA ILE A 183 9.82 25.95 1.24
C ILE A 183 8.58 25.88 0.34
N PRO A 184 8.74 25.97 -0.99
CA PRO A 184 7.61 25.90 -1.92
C PRO A 184 6.96 24.52 -1.90
N ILE A 185 5.66 24.51 -1.62
CA ILE A 185 4.81 23.31 -1.57
C ILE A 185 3.80 23.37 -2.70
N GLY A 186 3.86 22.39 -3.60
CA GLY A 186 2.94 22.23 -4.72
C GLY A 186 1.81 21.24 -4.43
N ARG A 187 1.20 20.75 -5.51
CA ARG A 187 0.04 19.84 -5.44
C ARG A 187 0.35 18.58 -4.61
N GLY A 188 -0.65 18.13 -3.85
CA GLY A 188 -0.53 16.95 -3.00
C GLY A 188 0.41 17.14 -1.80
N GLY A 189 0.80 18.38 -1.46
CA GLY A 189 1.68 18.65 -0.32
C GLY A 189 3.16 18.34 -0.56
N ARG A 190 3.57 18.23 -1.84
CA ARG A 190 4.93 17.87 -2.24
C ARG A 190 5.79 19.12 -2.40
N VAL A 191 7.08 19.02 -2.10
CA VAL A 191 8.07 20.09 -2.23
C VAL A 191 8.41 20.29 -3.70
N GLU A 192 8.27 21.51 -4.20
CA GLU A 192 8.59 21.83 -5.60
C GLU A 192 10.11 21.90 -5.80
N VAL A 193 10.58 21.22 -6.84
CA VAL A 193 12.01 21.13 -7.16
C VAL A 193 12.31 21.52 -8.60
N ASN A 194 13.49 22.08 -8.79
CA ASN A 194 14.14 22.28 -10.07
C ASN A 194 14.42 20.94 -10.76
N SER A 195 14.79 21.00 -12.05
CA SER A 195 15.16 19.82 -12.83
C SER A 195 16.42 19.11 -12.32
N ASP A 196 17.23 19.76 -11.48
CA ASP A 196 18.39 19.17 -10.80
C ASP A 196 18.08 18.67 -9.37
N LEU A 197 16.79 18.63 -9.01
CA LEU A 197 16.23 18.20 -7.72
C LEU A 197 16.49 19.13 -6.52
N ARG A 198 17.07 20.32 -6.74
CA ARG A 198 17.11 21.34 -5.69
C ARG A 198 15.72 21.94 -5.47
N VAL A 199 15.38 22.24 -4.23
CA VAL A 199 14.13 22.94 -3.88
C VAL A 199 14.10 24.29 -4.62
N LEU A 200 12.95 24.66 -5.17
CA LEU A 200 12.82 25.94 -5.89
C LEU A 200 13.21 27.10 -4.97
N GLY A 201 14.10 27.98 -5.43
CA GLY A 201 14.62 29.10 -4.65
C GLY A 201 15.79 28.77 -3.71
N GLU A 202 16.19 27.50 -3.60
CA GLU A 202 17.25 27.05 -2.69
C GLU A 202 18.50 26.57 -3.43
N GLU A 203 19.68 26.85 -2.88
CA GLU A 203 20.95 26.48 -3.50
C GLU A 203 21.50 25.13 -3.03
N ASN A 204 21.24 24.78 -1.77
CA ASN A 204 21.83 23.63 -1.09
C ASN A 204 20.81 22.66 -0.47
N ILE A 205 19.51 22.89 -0.70
CA ILE A 205 18.44 22.00 -0.25
C ILE A 205 17.91 21.21 -1.44
N PHE A 206 17.84 19.89 -1.30
CA PHE A 206 17.28 18.96 -2.27
C PHE A 206 16.02 18.31 -1.72
N ALA A 207 15.08 17.94 -2.58
CA ALA A 207 14.01 17.02 -2.23
C ALA A 207 13.97 15.86 -3.22
N ILE A 208 13.81 14.63 -2.74
CA ILE A 208 13.87 13.41 -3.55
C ILE A 208 12.74 12.43 -3.23
N GLY A 209 12.47 11.49 -4.13
CA GLY A 209 11.38 10.52 -3.96
C GLY A 209 10.00 11.19 -3.88
N ASP A 210 9.08 10.57 -3.16
CA ASP A 210 7.66 10.94 -3.21
C ASP A 210 7.35 12.33 -2.65
N VAL A 211 8.22 12.87 -1.78
CA VAL A 211 8.09 14.23 -1.25
C VAL A 211 8.39 15.29 -2.32
N SER A 212 9.20 14.96 -3.33
CA SER A 212 9.60 15.91 -4.37
C SER A 212 8.57 16.03 -5.48
N LEU A 213 8.41 17.21 -6.08
CA LEU A 213 7.56 17.47 -7.24
C LEU A 213 8.33 18.31 -8.26
N THR A 214 8.77 17.68 -9.35
CA THR A 214 9.23 18.40 -10.53
C THR A 214 7.99 18.92 -11.28
N VAL A 215 7.76 20.23 -11.28
CA VAL A 215 6.50 20.86 -11.74
C VAL A 215 6.15 20.43 -13.17
N ASP A 216 7.11 20.45 -14.09
CA ASP A 216 6.88 20.13 -15.51
C ASP A 216 6.81 18.62 -15.79
N THR A 217 7.51 17.81 -15.00
CA THR A 217 7.63 16.36 -15.22
C THR A 217 7.43 15.57 -13.92
N PRO A 218 6.20 15.56 -13.36
CA PRO A 218 5.92 14.90 -12.10
C PRO A 218 6.21 13.40 -12.19
N LEU A 219 7.08 12.91 -11.30
CA LEU A 219 7.42 11.49 -11.23
C LEU A 219 6.31 10.69 -10.53
N PRO A 220 6.11 9.42 -10.92
CA PRO A 220 5.22 8.53 -10.19
C PRO A 220 5.74 8.31 -8.77
N GLN A 221 4.84 8.13 -7.82
CA GLN A 221 5.18 7.92 -6.41
C GLN A 221 5.46 6.44 -6.18
N LEU A 222 6.67 6.02 -6.55
CA LEU A 222 7.13 4.64 -6.60
C LEU A 222 8.59 4.56 -6.11
N ALA A 223 9.01 3.38 -5.65
CA ALA A 223 10.37 3.16 -5.17
C ALA A 223 11.46 3.43 -6.22
N GLN A 224 11.23 3.14 -7.51
CA GLN A 224 12.26 3.34 -8.56
C GLN A 224 12.60 4.83 -8.77
N PRO A 225 11.64 5.75 -8.95
CA PRO A 225 11.88 7.18 -8.89
C PRO A 225 12.66 7.62 -7.64
N ALA A 226 12.31 7.15 -6.45
CA ALA A 226 13.03 7.49 -5.22
C ALA A 226 14.50 7.02 -5.24
N ILE A 227 14.75 5.79 -5.68
CA ILE A 227 16.12 5.25 -5.82
C ILE A 227 16.93 6.06 -6.84
N GLN A 228 16.34 6.42 -7.98
CA GLN A 228 17.03 7.15 -9.03
C GLN A 228 17.31 8.60 -8.64
N THR A 229 16.33 9.28 -8.05
CA THR A 229 16.48 10.66 -7.54
C THR A 229 17.48 10.74 -6.40
N GLY A 230 17.52 9.77 -5.48
CA GLY A 230 18.53 9.71 -4.43
C GLY A 230 19.96 9.54 -4.96
N LYS A 231 20.16 8.62 -5.92
CA LYS A 231 21.47 8.46 -6.58
C LYS A 231 21.88 9.71 -7.36
N PHE A 232 20.91 10.37 -7.98
CA PHE A 232 21.15 11.59 -8.74
C PHE A 232 21.54 12.74 -7.80
N ALA A 233 20.75 13.03 -6.76
CA ALA A 233 21.04 14.10 -5.80
C ALA A 233 22.45 13.97 -5.18
N ALA A 234 22.88 12.75 -4.85
CA ALA A 234 24.25 12.50 -4.38
C ALA A 234 25.33 12.94 -5.39
N LYS A 235 25.11 12.70 -6.69
CA LYS A 235 26.01 13.19 -7.75
C LYS A 235 25.97 14.71 -7.88
N GLN A 236 24.81 15.34 -7.75
CA GLN A 236 24.67 16.80 -7.83
C GLN A 236 25.40 17.49 -6.68
N ILE A 237 25.25 16.98 -5.45
CA ILE A 237 25.98 17.48 -4.27
C ILE A 237 27.49 17.36 -4.51
N ALA A 238 27.97 16.23 -5.03
CA ALA A 238 29.39 16.06 -5.36
C ALA A 238 29.89 17.01 -6.46
N ARG A 239 29.03 17.41 -7.41
CA ARG A 239 29.35 18.42 -8.44
C ARG A 239 29.43 19.81 -7.83
N LEU A 240 28.44 20.21 -7.03
CA LEU A 240 28.41 21.50 -6.34
C LEU A 240 29.63 21.66 -5.41
N HIS A 241 29.99 20.62 -4.66
CA HIS A 241 31.17 20.64 -3.79
C HIS A 241 32.48 20.86 -4.56
N ARG A 242 32.53 20.46 -5.84
CA ARG A 242 33.68 20.70 -6.74
C ARG A 242 33.58 22.00 -7.54
N GLY A 243 32.56 22.84 -7.30
CA GLY A 243 32.30 24.04 -8.10
C GLY A 243 31.86 23.76 -9.53
N ALA A 244 31.36 22.56 -9.82
CA ALA A 244 30.86 22.19 -11.14
C ALA A 244 29.35 22.46 -11.26
N PRO A 245 28.85 22.85 -12.45
CA PRO A 245 27.42 23.12 -12.66
C PRO A 245 26.58 21.85 -12.47
N THR A 246 25.34 21.97 -12.00
CA THR A 246 24.41 20.84 -11.88
C THR A 246 23.92 20.35 -13.24
N GLU A 247 23.53 19.09 -13.30
CA GLU A 247 22.90 18.42 -14.44
C GLU A 247 21.37 18.33 -14.27
N LYS A 248 20.66 17.98 -15.35
CA LYS A 248 19.22 17.72 -15.35
C LYS A 248 18.93 16.25 -15.02
N PHE A 249 17.92 16.01 -14.19
CA PHE A 249 17.44 14.66 -13.88
C PHE A 249 16.57 14.13 -15.03
N GLU A 250 16.82 12.88 -15.41
CA GLU A 250 15.98 12.14 -16.36
C GLU A 250 15.60 10.78 -15.75
N TYR A 251 14.29 10.54 -15.64
CA TYR A 251 13.79 9.29 -15.10
C TYR A 251 13.84 8.17 -16.13
N HIS A 252 14.56 7.10 -15.79
CA HIS A 252 14.54 5.88 -16.59
C HIS A 252 13.46 4.92 -16.07
N ASN A 253 12.32 4.90 -16.76
CA ASN A 253 11.21 4.00 -16.41
C ASN A 253 11.59 2.54 -16.65
N LYS A 254 11.65 1.73 -15.57
CA LYS A 254 11.95 0.29 -15.65
C LYS A 254 10.72 -0.59 -15.84
N GLY A 255 9.53 0.00 -15.89
CA GLY A 255 8.27 -0.72 -15.90
C GLY A 255 7.60 -0.73 -14.53
N THR A 256 6.45 -1.38 -14.48
CA THR A 256 5.61 -1.50 -13.28
C THR A 256 5.10 -2.91 -13.12
N MET A 257 4.90 -3.31 -11.87
CA MET A 257 4.43 -4.65 -11.49
C MET A 257 3.51 -4.55 -10.29
N ALA A 258 2.48 -5.38 -10.26
CA ALA A 258 1.60 -5.51 -9.11
C ALA A 258 1.21 -6.98 -8.95
N THR A 259 1.20 -7.48 -7.73
CA THR A 259 0.61 -8.78 -7.43
C THR A 259 -0.89 -8.64 -7.25
N ILE A 260 -1.61 -9.70 -7.60
CA ILE A 260 -3.05 -9.85 -7.34
C ILE A 260 -3.23 -10.96 -6.30
N GLY A 261 -2.33 -11.93 -6.27
CA GLY A 261 -2.34 -13.06 -5.36
C GLY A 261 -1.20 -14.03 -5.64
N ARG A 262 -1.07 -15.07 -4.84
CA ARG A 262 -0.30 -16.27 -5.14
C ARG A 262 -0.62 -16.80 -6.53
N GLY A 263 0.41 -16.83 -7.38
CA GLY A 263 0.31 -17.30 -8.76
C GLY A 263 -0.21 -16.26 -9.75
N ASP A 264 -0.60 -15.07 -9.30
CA ASP A 264 -1.21 -14.05 -10.17
C ASP A 264 -0.60 -12.66 -9.94
N ALA A 265 0.00 -12.12 -11.00
CA ALA A 265 0.51 -10.77 -11.05
C ALA A 265 0.34 -10.17 -12.44
N VAL A 266 0.57 -8.87 -12.54
CA VAL A 266 0.66 -8.14 -13.81
C VAL A 266 2.01 -7.43 -13.87
N LEU A 267 2.63 -7.46 -15.06
CA LEU A 267 3.92 -6.82 -15.33
C LEU A 267 3.81 -6.08 -16.65
N GLN A 268 4.25 -4.83 -16.65
CA GLN A 268 4.34 -4.01 -17.86
C GLN A 268 5.72 -3.37 -17.95
N THR A 269 6.40 -3.57 -19.08
CA THR A 269 7.70 -2.96 -19.38
C THR A 269 7.52 -1.66 -20.18
N PRO A 270 8.52 -0.75 -20.18
CA PRO A 270 8.49 0.47 -20.99
C PRO A 270 8.45 0.19 -22.51
N PHE A 271 8.92 -0.97 -22.97
CA PHE A 271 8.97 -1.34 -24.39
C PHE A 271 7.69 -2.03 -24.89
N GLY A 272 6.63 -2.04 -24.09
CA GLY A 272 5.32 -2.57 -24.48
C GLY A 272 5.10 -4.06 -24.19
N LEU A 273 6.09 -4.79 -23.66
CA LEU A 273 5.88 -6.17 -23.19
C LEU A 273 4.94 -6.15 -21.97
N LYS A 274 3.87 -6.96 -22.06
CA LYS A 274 2.84 -7.15 -21.03
C LYS A 274 2.79 -8.62 -20.66
N LEU A 275 3.00 -8.93 -19.38
CA LEU A 275 2.91 -10.29 -18.85
C LEU A 275 1.85 -10.34 -17.76
N LYS A 276 1.20 -11.50 -17.60
CA LYS A 276 0.16 -11.74 -16.60
C LYS A 276 0.23 -13.15 -16.03
N GLY A 277 -0.45 -13.39 -14.91
CA GLY A 277 -0.54 -14.69 -14.25
C GLY A 277 0.80 -15.17 -13.71
N VAL A 278 1.01 -16.49 -13.73
CA VAL A 278 2.16 -17.15 -13.08
C VAL A 278 3.50 -16.64 -13.60
N VAL A 279 3.62 -16.33 -14.90
CA VAL A 279 4.89 -15.83 -15.47
C VAL A 279 5.22 -14.45 -14.93
N ALA A 280 4.24 -13.54 -14.86
CA ALA A 280 4.44 -12.22 -14.25
C ALA A 280 4.73 -12.35 -12.74
N TRP A 281 4.08 -13.29 -12.07
CA TRP A 281 4.25 -13.55 -10.64
C TRP A 281 5.64 -14.10 -10.29
N LEU A 282 6.18 -15.02 -11.09
CA LEU A 282 7.57 -15.49 -10.97
C LEU A 282 8.57 -14.35 -11.21
N GLY A 283 8.31 -13.50 -12.21
CA GLY A 283 9.09 -12.29 -12.44
C GLY A 283 9.06 -11.35 -11.23
N TRP A 284 7.89 -11.21 -10.59
CA TRP A 284 7.72 -10.38 -9.40
C TRP A 284 8.56 -10.89 -8.23
N ILE A 285 8.51 -12.20 -7.97
CA ILE A 285 9.33 -12.85 -6.93
C ILE A 285 10.82 -12.61 -7.21
N GLY A 286 11.28 -12.89 -8.43
CA GLY A 286 12.68 -12.73 -8.81
C GLY A 286 13.17 -11.29 -8.61
N LEU A 287 12.38 -10.30 -9.03
CA LEU A 287 12.72 -8.89 -8.87
C LEU A 287 12.80 -8.48 -7.39
N HIS A 288 11.82 -8.89 -6.58
CA HIS A 288 11.78 -8.55 -5.16
C HIS A 288 12.96 -9.16 -4.39
N ILE A 289 13.35 -10.39 -4.72
CA ILE A 289 14.55 -11.03 -4.14
C ILE A 289 15.81 -10.22 -4.42
N VAL A 290 15.97 -9.70 -5.65
CA VAL A 290 17.13 -8.88 -6.02
C VAL A 290 17.18 -7.56 -5.24
N TYR A 291 16.02 -6.96 -4.96
CA TYR A 291 15.92 -5.68 -4.26
C TYR A 291 15.84 -5.76 -2.73
N ILE A 292 15.54 -6.91 -2.12
CA ILE A 292 15.64 -7.10 -0.66
C ILE A 292 17.07 -6.74 -0.22
N LEU A 293 17.22 -5.77 0.68
CA LEU A 293 18.53 -5.35 1.21
C LEU A 293 19.08 -6.42 2.15
N GLY A 294 20.31 -6.89 1.89
CA GLY A 294 21.05 -7.83 2.74
C GLY A 294 21.27 -9.21 2.13
N GLY A 295 22.53 -9.56 1.80
CA GLY A 295 22.88 -10.82 1.13
C GLY A 295 22.48 -12.09 1.88
N ARG A 296 22.54 -12.11 3.23
CA ARG A 296 22.10 -13.26 4.06
C ARG A 296 20.57 -13.41 4.12
N ASN A 297 19.82 -12.30 4.11
CA ASN A 297 18.36 -12.33 4.14
C ASN A 297 17.77 -12.78 2.79
N ARG A 298 18.44 -12.51 1.66
CA ARG A 298 17.99 -12.92 0.33
C ARG A 298 17.85 -14.43 0.18
N LEU A 299 18.84 -15.20 0.63
CA LEU A 299 18.82 -16.67 0.50
C LEU A 299 17.79 -17.30 1.44
N GLN A 300 17.65 -16.79 2.67
CA GLN A 300 16.62 -17.26 3.60
C GLN A 300 15.21 -16.90 3.10
N THR A 301 15.01 -15.71 2.52
CA THR A 301 13.74 -15.35 1.89
C THR A 301 13.44 -16.25 0.70
N LEU A 302 14.42 -16.48 -0.19
CA LEU A 302 14.32 -17.45 -1.28
C LEU A 302 13.94 -18.84 -0.77
N LEU A 303 14.67 -19.40 0.19
CA LEU A 303 14.41 -20.73 0.75
C LEU A 303 13.05 -20.79 1.46
N SER A 304 12.64 -19.74 2.17
CA SER A 304 11.33 -19.69 2.83
C SER A 304 10.19 -19.61 1.81
N LEU A 305 10.33 -18.81 0.75
CA LEU A 305 9.37 -18.70 -0.35
C LEU A 305 9.30 -20.04 -1.08
N THR A 306 10.44 -20.57 -1.54
CA THR A 306 10.53 -21.89 -2.17
C THR A 306 9.91 -22.98 -1.28
N SER A 307 10.15 -22.98 0.03
CA SER A 307 9.52 -23.94 0.94
C SER A 307 8.01 -23.75 1.07
N ARG A 308 7.51 -22.51 1.11
CA ARG A 308 6.08 -22.20 1.15
C ARG A 308 5.35 -22.54 -0.17
N TYR A 309 6.10 -22.62 -1.28
CA TYR A 309 5.56 -22.91 -2.61
C TYR A 309 5.71 -24.37 -3.07
N ILE A 310 6.75 -25.09 -2.61
CA ILE A 310 7.04 -26.48 -3.02
C ILE A 310 6.60 -27.52 -1.97
N LEU A 311 6.67 -27.21 -0.67
CA LEU A 311 6.24 -28.17 0.37
C LEU A 311 4.72 -28.09 0.65
N PRO A 312 4.09 -29.21 1.07
CA PRO A 312 2.69 -29.25 1.43
C PRO A 312 2.33 -28.25 2.52
N ARG A 313 1.13 -27.65 2.40
CA ARG A 313 0.52 -26.63 3.26
C ARG A 313 0.82 -26.83 4.75
N ARG A 314 1.75 -26.04 5.28
CA ARG A 314 1.77 -25.68 6.71
C ARG A 314 1.58 -24.17 6.78
N SER A 315 0.40 -23.75 7.23
CA SER A 315 0.15 -22.36 7.58
C SER A 315 0.96 -22.05 8.83
N ASN A 316 2.14 -21.45 8.68
CA ASN A 316 2.84 -20.83 9.80
C ASN A 316 2.22 -19.44 9.99
N THR A 317 0.96 -19.40 10.43
CA THR A 317 0.31 -18.16 10.83
C THR A 317 1.10 -17.60 12.02
N ILE A 318 1.74 -16.45 11.83
CA ILE A 318 2.42 -15.76 12.92
C ILE A 318 1.38 -14.86 13.58
N VAL A 319 0.73 -15.41 14.60
CA VAL A 319 -0.10 -14.64 15.53
C VAL A 319 0.85 -13.83 16.42
N GLY A 320 0.68 -12.51 16.46
CA GLY A 320 1.41 -11.64 17.39
C GLY A 320 0.62 -11.41 18.68
N ASP A 321 1.21 -10.69 19.63
CA ASP A 321 0.48 -10.24 20.81
C ASP A 321 -0.64 -9.28 20.40
N VAL A 322 -1.88 -9.63 20.74
CA VAL A 322 -3.04 -8.76 20.53
C VAL A 322 -2.97 -7.62 21.55
N MET A 323 -2.49 -6.45 21.13
CA MET A 323 -2.29 -5.28 22.01
C MET A 323 -3.62 -4.63 22.41
N GLU A 324 -4.64 -4.68 21.54
CA GLU A 324 -6.01 -4.23 21.80
C GLU A 324 -7.01 -5.21 21.19
N THR A 325 -8.06 -5.57 21.94
CA THR A 325 -9.11 -6.47 21.45
C THR A 325 -9.88 -5.82 20.30
N PRO A 326 -9.96 -6.45 19.11
CA PRO A 326 -10.72 -5.90 17.99
C PRO A 326 -12.20 -5.71 18.35
N LYS A 327 -12.73 -4.53 18.04
CA LYS A 327 -14.16 -4.23 18.18
C LYS A 327 -14.89 -4.73 16.93
N LEU A 328 -15.43 -5.94 17.00
CA LEU A 328 -16.33 -6.45 15.97
C LEU A 328 -17.69 -5.78 16.09
N ARG A 329 -18.38 -5.58 14.97
CA ARG A 329 -19.79 -5.16 15.01
C ARG A 329 -20.59 -6.19 15.80
N ALA A 330 -21.59 -5.74 16.54
CA ALA A 330 -22.54 -6.64 17.17
C ALA A 330 -23.14 -7.52 16.07
N GLY A 331 -23.08 -8.85 16.23
CA GLY A 331 -23.69 -9.75 15.26
C GLY A 331 -25.14 -9.35 15.06
N ALA A 332 -25.62 -9.41 13.82
CA ALA A 332 -27.05 -9.32 13.52
C ALA A 332 -27.76 -10.53 14.15
N VAL A 333 -27.97 -10.47 15.46
CA VAL A 333 -28.91 -11.32 16.17
C VAL A 333 -30.27 -10.77 15.79
N ASP A 334 -30.83 -11.37 14.75
CA ASP A 334 -32.26 -11.50 14.44
C ASP A 334 -33.15 -10.44 15.13
N ARG A 335 -33.32 -9.27 14.52
CA ARG A 335 -34.52 -8.46 14.80
C ARG A 335 -35.69 -9.13 14.07
N ARG A 336 -36.26 -10.14 14.72
CA ARG A 336 -37.66 -10.53 14.48
C ARG A 336 -38.61 -9.51 15.05
#